data_AF-A0A9D6E809-F1
#
_entry.id   AF-A0A9D6E809-F1
#
_cell.length_a   1.000
_cell.length_b   1.000
_cell.length_c   1.000
_cell.angle_alpha   90.00
_cell.angle_beta   90.00
_cell.angle_gamma   90.00
#
_symmetry.space_group_name_H-M   'P 1'
#
loop_
_entity.id
_entity.type
_entity.pdbx_description
1 polymer ?
#
loop_
_entity_poly.entity_id
_entity_poly.type
_entity_poly.pdbx_seq_one_letter_code
_entity_poly.pdbx_strand_id
1 'polypeptide(L)'
;WFRGLQTARWPSGLLELWRDVGALDRWLPEIGKREMGNGKGGTRVIDQLPPDPVLITSYLSADPVATLTRLRCSNAEIERGRRMAEHREAWPDPVSEAAVRRWLANVGPAADDLLNLAEAEGWGDVLVETAGRVARSKAPLSLGDLAITGNDLLAAGVPKGPAVGETLRALLDRVLDDPSLNTREKLLELAARFPVSRSRFPDSRRKGRRT
;
A
#
# COMPACT_ATOMS: atom_id res chain seq x y z
N TRP A 1 0.31 2.20 -26.60
CA TRP A 1 0.57 1.33 -25.45
C TRP A 1 -0.72 0.84 -24.81
N PHE A 2 -1.44 1.63 -24.00
CA PHE A 2 -2.64 1.18 -23.26
C PHE A 2 -3.74 0.54 -24.10
N ARG A 3 -4.16 1.19 -25.20
CA ARG A 3 -5.13 0.59 -26.13
C ARG A 3 -4.66 -0.79 -26.60
N GLY A 4 -3.37 -0.94 -26.89
CA GLY A 4 -2.77 -2.21 -27.28
C GLY A 4 -2.95 -3.26 -26.19
N LEU A 5 -2.59 -2.95 -24.93
CA LEU A 5 -2.75 -3.86 -23.80
C LEU A 5 -4.21 -4.29 -23.58
N GLN A 6 -5.18 -3.39 -23.77
CA GLN A 6 -6.61 -3.69 -23.60
C GLN A 6 -7.20 -4.56 -24.71
N THR A 7 -6.69 -4.41 -25.94
CA THR A 7 -7.21 -5.13 -27.11
C THR A 7 -6.44 -6.40 -27.45
N ALA A 8 -5.22 -6.54 -26.92
CA ALA A 8 -4.37 -7.69 -27.19
C ALA A 8 -4.96 -8.93 -26.53
N ARG A 9 -5.12 -10.00 -27.32
CA ARG A 9 -5.47 -11.33 -26.78
C ARG A 9 -4.39 -11.84 -25.82
N TRP A 10 -3.13 -11.50 -26.08
CA TRP A 10 -1.96 -11.89 -25.30
C TRP A 10 -1.09 -10.66 -25.09
N PRO A 11 -1.23 -9.93 -23.96
CA PRO A 11 -0.39 -8.80 -23.62
C PRO A 11 1.12 -9.10 -23.68
N SER A 12 1.54 -10.33 -23.36
CA SER A 12 2.94 -10.78 -23.49
C SER A 12 3.43 -10.76 -24.95
N GLY A 13 2.61 -11.21 -25.90
CA GLY A 13 2.94 -11.16 -27.33
C GLY A 13 3.03 -9.74 -27.88
N LEU A 14 2.17 -8.82 -27.38
CA LEU A 14 2.30 -7.39 -27.69
C LEU A 14 3.63 -6.84 -27.16
N LEU A 15 3.99 -7.18 -25.92
CA LEU A 15 5.23 -6.75 -25.29
C LEU A 15 6.46 -7.25 -26.06
N GLU A 16 6.45 -8.51 -26.52
CA GLU A 16 7.50 -9.08 -27.38
C GLU A 16 7.62 -8.30 -28.69
N LEU A 17 6.51 -8.07 -29.39
CA LEU A 17 6.52 -7.30 -30.65
C LEU A 17 7.06 -5.88 -30.45
N TRP A 18 6.69 -5.20 -29.36
CA TRP A 18 7.20 -3.87 -29.03
C TRP A 18 8.69 -3.88 -28.71
N ARG A 19 9.20 -4.95 -28.12
CA ARG A 19 10.64 -5.14 -27.87
C ARG A 19 11.39 -5.34 -29.19
N ASP A 20 10.90 -6.23 -30.04
CA ASP A 20 11.57 -6.61 -31.30
C ASP A 20 11.71 -5.45 -32.28
N VAL A 21 10.71 -4.55 -32.33
CA VAL A 21 10.76 -3.35 -33.17
C VAL A 21 11.48 -2.16 -32.51
N GLY A 22 12.06 -2.36 -31.31
CA GLY A 22 12.77 -1.33 -30.54
C GLY A 22 11.86 -0.22 -29.99
N ALA A 23 10.55 -0.43 -29.97
CA ALA A 23 9.60 0.56 -29.46
C ALA A 23 9.71 0.73 -27.94
N LEU A 24 9.98 -0.33 -27.18
CA LEU A 24 10.16 -0.23 -25.72
C LEU A 24 11.32 0.69 -25.36
N ASP A 25 12.52 0.46 -25.90
CA ASP A 25 13.70 1.27 -25.56
C ASP A 25 13.53 2.74 -25.93
N ARG A 26 12.81 3.01 -27.03
CA ARG A 26 12.58 4.38 -27.50
C ARG A 26 11.49 5.11 -26.72
N TRP A 27 10.39 4.43 -26.39
CA TRP A 27 9.18 5.07 -25.88
C TRP A 27 8.90 4.81 -24.41
N LEU A 28 9.26 3.63 -23.90
CA LEU A 28 9.02 3.17 -22.53
C LEU A 28 10.27 2.47 -21.97
N PRO A 29 11.41 3.18 -21.88
CA PRO A 29 12.68 2.58 -21.52
C PRO A 29 12.70 1.98 -20.11
N GLU A 30 11.74 2.27 -19.25
CA GLU A 30 11.61 1.71 -17.91
C GLU A 30 11.02 0.29 -17.91
N ILE A 31 10.33 -0.10 -18.99
CA ILE A 31 9.72 -1.43 -19.15
C ILE A 31 10.79 -2.45 -19.56
N GLY A 32 10.78 -3.62 -18.91
CA GLY A 32 11.69 -4.72 -19.25
C GLY A 32 13.12 -4.59 -18.70
N LYS A 33 13.41 -3.49 -17.98
CA LYS A 33 14.63 -3.33 -17.17
C LYS A 33 14.54 -4.01 -15.80
N ARG A 34 13.37 -4.53 -15.45
CA ARG A 34 13.15 -5.25 -14.19
C ARG A 34 13.71 -6.67 -14.31
N GLU A 35 14.58 -7.05 -13.39
CA GLU A 35 14.88 -8.47 -13.15
C GLU A 35 13.60 -9.11 -12.58
N MET A 36 12.90 -9.87 -13.41
CA MET A 36 11.79 -10.68 -12.91
C MET A 36 12.41 -11.80 -12.08
N GLY A 37 12.05 -11.88 -10.80
CA GLY A 37 12.56 -12.90 -9.90
C GLY A 37 12.28 -14.32 -10.39
N ASN A 38 12.79 -15.33 -9.67
CA ASN A 38 12.69 -16.77 -10.00
C ASN A 38 11.25 -17.34 -10.13
N GLY A 39 10.22 -16.51 -10.17
CA GLY A 39 8.85 -16.89 -10.47
C GLY A 39 8.75 -17.57 -11.84
N LYS A 40 7.97 -18.64 -11.92
CA LYS A 40 7.90 -19.55 -13.07
C LYS A 40 7.32 -18.92 -14.35
N GLY A 41 6.84 -17.68 -14.31
CA GLY A 41 5.99 -17.09 -15.36
C GLY A 41 6.65 -16.07 -16.30
N GLY A 42 7.80 -15.49 -15.96
CA GLY A 42 8.43 -14.43 -16.76
C GLY A 42 7.43 -13.36 -17.26
N THR A 43 7.55 -12.92 -18.51
CA THR A 43 6.62 -11.93 -19.10
C THR A 43 5.25 -12.51 -19.43
N ARG A 44 4.96 -13.79 -19.18
CA ARG A 44 3.64 -14.40 -19.41
C ARG A 44 2.68 -14.23 -18.24
N VAL A 45 3.18 -13.83 -17.07
CA VAL A 45 2.34 -13.51 -15.90
C VAL A 45 1.27 -12.48 -16.26
N ILE A 46 1.62 -11.49 -17.09
CA ILE A 46 0.67 -10.44 -17.49
C ILE A 46 -0.50 -10.92 -18.34
N ASP A 47 -0.42 -12.11 -18.92
CA ASP A 47 -1.55 -12.70 -19.67
C ASP A 47 -2.64 -13.23 -18.73
N GLN A 48 -2.31 -13.47 -17.46
CA GLN A 48 -3.24 -13.93 -16.43
C GLN A 48 -3.80 -12.78 -15.58
N LEU A 49 -3.22 -11.58 -15.70
CA LEU A 49 -3.68 -10.41 -14.96
C LEU A 49 -5.00 -9.88 -15.53
N PRO A 50 -5.80 -9.18 -14.70
CA PRO A 50 -6.88 -8.35 -15.20
C PRO A 50 -6.40 -7.46 -16.37
N PRO A 51 -7.24 -7.20 -17.39
CA PRO A 51 -6.89 -6.39 -18.55
C PRO A 51 -6.87 -4.88 -18.21
N ASP A 52 -6.12 -4.53 -17.16
CA ASP A 52 -5.90 -3.20 -16.64
C ASP A 52 -4.50 -2.72 -17.07
N PRO A 53 -4.39 -1.72 -17.96
CA PRO A 53 -3.11 -1.23 -18.45
C PRO A 53 -2.21 -0.62 -17.38
N VAL A 54 -2.77 -0.08 -16.30
CA VAL A 54 -1.99 0.52 -15.21
C VAL A 54 -1.36 -0.58 -14.36
N LEU A 55 -2.11 -1.64 -14.03
CA LEU A 55 -1.61 -2.82 -13.32
C LEU A 55 -0.48 -3.52 -14.11
N ILE A 56 -0.83 -4.11 -15.25
CA ILE A 56 -0.15 -3.94 -16.53
C ILE A 56 1.29 -3.43 -16.49
N THR A 57 1.34 -2.13 -16.76
CA THR A 57 2.54 -1.32 -16.92
C THR A 57 3.33 -1.22 -15.61
N SER A 58 2.66 -1.13 -14.45
CA SER A 58 3.32 -1.02 -13.16
C SER A 58 4.06 -2.30 -12.77
N TYR A 59 3.53 -3.47 -13.15
CA TYR A 59 4.22 -4.74 -12.99
C TYR A 59 5.48 -4.82 -13.86
N LEU A 60 5.35 -4.45 -15.13
CA LEU A 60 6.43 -4.56 -16.12
C LEU A 60 7.55 -3.54 -15.94
N SER A 61 7.26 -2.43 -15.27
CA SER A 61 8.20 -1.34 -15.12
C SER A 61 9.10 -1.49 -13.90
N ALA A 62 10.40 -1.21 -14.11
CA ALA A 62 11.34 -1.02 -13.02
C ALA A 62 11.00 0.23 -12.18
N ASP A 63 10.51 1.30 -12.83
CA ASP A 63 10.05 2.55 -12.21
C ASP A 63 8.65 2.92 -12.74
N PRO A 64 7.58 2.42 -12.07
CA PRO A 64 6.20 2.72 -12.45
C PRO A 64 5.87 4.21 -12.40
N VAL A 65 6.47 4.98 -11.50
CA VAL A 65 6.21 6.42 -11.37
C VAL A 65 6.69 7.15 -12.62
N ALA A 66 7.94 6.91 -13.04
CA ALA A 66 8.48 7.49 -14.27
C ALA A 66 7.68 7.06 -15.50
N THR A 67 7.32 5.78 -15.58
CA THR A 67 6.59 5.21 -16.73
C THR A 67 5.19 5.80 -16.87
N LEU A 68 4.42 5.83 -15.79
CA LEU A 68 3.04 6.34 -15.78
C LEU A 68 3.01 7.86 -15.97
N THR A 69 4.01 8.58 -15.44
CA THR A 69 4.19 10.01 -15.72
C THR A 69 4.45 10.25 -17.21
N ARG A 70 5.33 9.45 -17.83
CA ARG A 70 5.61 9.53 -19.27
C ARG A 70 4.37 9.25 -20.13
N LEU A 71 3.53 8.33 -19.69
CA LEU A 71 2.26 8.00 -20.32
C LEU A 71 1.13 9.00 -20.02
N ARG A 72 1.40 10.04 -19.21
CA ARG A 72 0.46 11.10 -18.81
C ARG A 72 -0.77 10.56 -18.06
N CYS A 73 -0.56 9.56 -17.22
CA CYS A 73 -1.59 9.05 -16.33
C CYS A 73 -1.96 10.09 -15.25
N SER A 74 -3.12 9.90 -14.64
CA SER A 74 -3.57 10.72 -13.51
C SER A 74 -2.68 10.53 -12.27
N ASN A 75 -2.69 11.52 -11.35
CA ASN A 75 -1.99 11.40 -10.07
C ASN A 75 -2.42 10.17 -9.27
N ALA A 76 -3.69 9.75 -9.38
CA ALA A 76 -4.21 8.56 -8.72
C ALA A 76 -3.59 7.27 -9.30
N GLU A 77 -3.45 7.17 -10.62
CA GLU A 77 -2.82 6.01 -11.27
C GLU A 77 -1.31 5.97 -10.99
N ILE A 78 -0.64 7.12 -10.98
CA ILE A 78 0.78 7.21 -10.63
C ILE A 78 1.00 6.76 -9.18
N GLU A 79 0.15 7.20 -8.26
CA GLU A 79 0.19 6.77 -6.85
C GLU A 79 -0.09 5.27 -6.69
N ARG A 80 -1.05 4.72 -7.44
CA ARG A 80 -1.30 3.27 -7.50
C ARG A 80 -0.03 2.51 -7.91
N GLY A 81 0.62 2.94 -9.00
CA GLY A 81 1.88 2.33 -9.47
C GLY A 81 3.03 2.46 -8.48
N ARG A 82 3.16 3.61 -7.80
CA ARG A 82 4.14 3.84 -6.72
C ARG A 82 3.96 2.82 -5.59
N ARG A 83 2.73 2.67 -5.09
CA ARG A 83 2.41 1.74 -3.99
C ARG A 83 2.69 0.29 -4.38
N MET A 84 2.33 -0.12 -5.59
CA MET A 84 2.70 -1.44 -6.08
C MET A 84 4.22 -1.64 -6.05
N ALA A 85 5.00 -0.67 -6.53
CA ALA A 85 6.46 -0.76 -6.54
C ALA A 85 7.06 -0.88 -5.13
N GLU A 86 6.52 -0.13 -4.16
CA GLU A 86 7.00 -0.12 -2.77
C GLU A 86 6.71 -1.41 -2.02
N HIS A 87 5.65 -2.13 -2.39
CA HIS A 87 5.15 -3.27 -1.62
C HIS A 87 5.29 -4.62 -2.31
N ARG A 88 5.58 -4.68 -3.62
CA ARG A 88 5.72 -5.92 -4.41
C ARG A 88 6.87 -6.86 -3.99
N GLU A 89 7.71 -6.43 -3.04
CA GLU A 89 8.82 -7.23 -2.48
C GLU A 89 8.63 -7.54 -0.98
N ALA A 90 7.65 -6.90 -0.33
CA ALA A 90 7.43 -6.97 1.11
C ALA A 90 6.13 -7.73 1.44
N TRP A 91 6.10 -9.01 1.08
CA TRP A 91 4.93 -9.88 1.31
C TRP A 91 4.82 -10.33 2.76
N PRO A 92 3.59 -10.48 3.29
CA PRO A 92 3.38 -10.98 4.65
C PRO A 92 3.56 -12.50 4.69
N ASP A 93 3.69 -13.03 5.90
CA ASP A 93 3.42 -14.45 6.14
C ASP A 93 1.93 -14.73 5.83
N PRO A 94 1.61 -15.51 4.78
CA PRO A 94 0.25 -15.67 4.31
C PRO A 94 -0.63 -16.50 5.26
N VAL A 95 -0.05 -17.28 6.19
CA VAL A 95 -0.84 -18.05 7.16
C VAL A 95 -1.24 -17.22 8.40
N SER A 96 -0.58 -16.09 8.62
CA SER A 96 -0.83 -15.23 9.79
C SER A 96 -1.81 -14.11 9.46
N GLU A 97 -3.03 -14.20 9.97
CA GLU A 97 -4.04 -13.15 9.77
C GLU A 97 -3.58 -11.78 10.30
N ALA A 98 -2.80 -11.73 11.39
CA ALA A 98 -2.23 -10.49 11.90
C ALA A 98 -1.18 -9.89 10.93
N ALA A 99 -0.33 -10.72 10.34
CA ALA A 99 0.64 -10.28 9.34
C ALA A 99 -0.09 -9.76 8.07
N VAL A 100 -1.11 -10.48 7.61
CA VAL A 100 -1.93 -10.07 6.47
C VAL A 100 -2.70 -8.78 6.75
N ARG A 101 -3.28 -8.60 7.95
CA ARG A 101 -3.91 -7.33 8.36
C ARG A 101 -2.94 -6.15 8.27
N ARG A 102 -1.74 -6.30 8.83
CA ARG A 102 -0.70 -5.26 8.75
C ARG A 102 -0.32 -4.94 7.33
N TRP A 103 -0.15 -5.97 6.50
CA TRP A 103 0.17 -5.79 5.10
C TRP A 103 -0.95 -5.04 4.38
N LEU A 104 -2.21 -5.45 4.53
CA LEU A 104 -3.35 -4.75 3.95
C LEU A 104 -3.42 -3.28 4.39
N ALA A 105 -3.22 -2.99 5.68
CA ALA A 105 -3.20 -1.64 6.23
C ALA A 105 -2.07 -0.78 5.64
N ASN A 106 -0.89 -1.34 5.43
CA ASN A 106 0.27 -0.64 4.90
C ASN A 106 0.17 -0.41 3.38
N VAL A 107 -0.19 -1.45 2.63
CA VAL A 107 -0.34 -1.38 1.17
C VAL A 107 -1.50 -0.45 0.80
N GLY A 108 -2.62 -0.56 1.52
CA GLY A 108 -3.83 0.20 1.27
C GLY A 108 -4.45 -0.16 -0.10
N PRO A 109 -4.84 0.84 -0.92
CA PRO A 109 -5.60 0.59 -2.15
C PRO A 109 -4.93 -0.30 -3.20
N ALA A 110 -3.60 -0.46 -3.15
CA ALA A 110 -2.86 -1.32 -4.08
C ALA A 110 -2.88 -2.81 -3.67
N ALA A 111 -3.56 -3.18 -2.58
CA ALA A 111 -3.59 -4.56 -2.09
C ALA A 111 -4.19 -5.50 -3.13
N ASP A 112 -5.31 -5.14 -3.76
CA ASP A 112 -5.96 -5.96 -4.78
C ASP A 112 -5.03 -6.19 -5.99
N ASP A 113 -4.27 -5.17 -6.39
CA ASP A 113 -3.30 -5.29 -7.47
C ASP A 113 -2.23 -6.33 -7.13
N LEU A 114 -1.68 -6.26 -5.93
CA LEU A 114 -0.67 -7.19 -5.45
C LEU A 114 -1.23 -8.62 -5.30
N LEU A 115 -2.47 -8.77 -4.82
CA LEU A 115 -3.12 -10.08 -4.76
C LEU A 115 -3.28 -10.69 -6.16
N ASN A 116 -3.74 -9.92 -7.14
CA ASN A 116 -3.81 -10.35 -8.55
C ASN A 116 -2.43 -10.78 -9.09
N LEU A 117 -1.36 -10.05 -8.72
CA LEU A 117 0.01 -10.44 -9.09
C LEU A 117 0.40 -11.78 -8.49
N ALA A 118 0.16 -11.97 -7.19
CA ALA A 118 0.52 -13.20 -6.48
C ALA A 118 -0.22 -14.43 -7.05
N GLU A 119 -1.50 -14.27 -7.40
CA GLU A 119 -2.29 -15.31 -8.08
C GLU A 119 -1.74 -15.62 -9.46
N ALA A 120 -1.50 -14.59 -10.29
CA ALA A 120 -0.96 -14.76 -11.64
C ALA A 120 0.47 -15.36 -11.66
N GLU A 121 1.24 -15.17 -10.60
CA GLU A 121 2.55 -15.79 -10.41
C GLU A 121 2.48 -17.22 -9.83
N GLY A 122 1.29 -17.68 -9.42
CA GLY A 122 1.02 -19.05 -9.01
C GLY A 122 1.45 -19.41 -7.58
N TRP A 123 1.58 -18.42 -6.70
CA TRP A 123 1.92 -18.65 -5.28
C TRP A 123 0.97 -17.93 -4.30
N GLY A 124 0.02 -17.14 -4.80
CA GLY A 124 -0.86 -16.26 -4.01
C GLY A 124 -2.05 -16.91 -3.31
N ASP A 125 -2.38 -18.18 -3.59
CA ASP A 125 -3.65 -18.81 -3.17
C ASP A 125 -3.95 -18.63 -1.67
N VAL A 126 -2.99 -18.97 -0.81
CA VAL A 126 -3.15 -18.87 0.66
C VAL A 126 -3.26 -17.42 1.11
N LEU A 127 -2.52 -16.51 0.46
CA LEU A 127 -2.55 -15.08 0.77
C LEU A 127 -3.92 -14.48 0.42
N VAL A 128 -4.44 -14.80 -0.77
CA VAL A 128 -5.75 -14.32 -1.24
C VAL A 128 -6.88 -14.83 -0.35
N GLU A 129 -6.85 -16.11 0.01
CA GLU A 129 -7.84 -16.68 0.92
C GLU A 129 -7.83 -15.97 2.28
N THR A 130 -6.63 -15.74 2.83
CA THR A 130 -6.45 -15.09 4.13
C THR A 130 -6.83 -13.62 4.10
N ALA A 131 -6.45 -12.88 3.05
CA ALA A 131 -6.90 -11.51 2.82
C ALA A 131 -8.44 -11.44 2.71
N GLY A 132 -9.05 -12.40 2.00
CA GLY A 132 -10.50 -12.54 1.92
C GLY A 132 -11.16 -12.78 3.29
N ARG A 133 -10.55 -13.61 4.17
CA ARG A 133 -11.03 -13.80 5.54
C ARG A 133 -10.97 -12.51 6.36
N VAL A 134 -9.86 -11.78 6.27
CA VAL A 134 -9.68 -10.48 6.92
C VAL A 134 -10.71 -9.45 6.43
N ALA A 135 -10.95 -9.39 5.12
CA ALA A 135 -11.96 -8.47 4.55
C ALA A 135 -13.37 -8.81 5.03
N ARG A 136 -13.74 -10.10 5.07
CA ARG A 136 -15.06 -10.55 5.54
C ARG A 136 -15.29 -10.31 7.03
N SER A 137 -14.25 -10.38 7.86
CA SER A 137 -14.36 -10.10 9.30
C SER A 137 -14.54 -8.60 9.59
N LYS A 138 -14.33 -7.72 8.60
CA LYS A 138 -14.34 -6.26 8.75
C LYS A 138 -13.40 -5.79 9.86
N ALA A 139 -12.25 -6.47 10.00
CA ALA A 139 -11.24 -6.05 10.95
C ALA A 139 -10.75 -4.63 10.63
N PRO A 140 -10.40 -3.80 11.64
CA PRO A 140 -9.92 -2.44 11.39
C PRO A 140 -8.58 -2.46 10.65
N LEU A 141 -8.47 -1.69 9.56
CA LEU A 141 -7.27 -1.62 8.72
C LEU A 141 -6.73 -0.19 8.56
N SER A 142 -7.48 0.81 8.99
CA SER A 142 -7.12 2.21 8.89
C SER A 142 -7.42 2.97 10.16
N LEU A 143 -6.88 4.19 10.28
CA LEU A 143 -7.18 5.07 11.41
C LEU A 143 -8.67 5.42 11.51
N GLY A 144 -9.39 5.42 10.37
CA GLY A 144 -10.82 5.68 10.32
C GLY A 144 -11.68 4.54 10.88
N ASP A 145 -11.11 3.33 10.97
CA ASP A 145 -11.79 2.15 11.50
C ASP A 145 -11.63 2.00 13.01
N LEU A 146 -10.80 2.86 13.64
CA LEU A 146 -10.63 2.86 15.08
C LEU A 146 -11.94 3.29 15.75
N ALA A 147 -12.29 2.62 16.85
CA ALA A 147 -13.47 2.93 17.67
C ALA A 147 -13.35 4.26 18.45
N ILE A 148 -12.28 5.01 18.22
CA ILE A 148 -12.05 6.35 18.77
C ILE A 148 -11.55 7.29 17.69
N THR A 149 -11.76 8.58 17.91
CA THR A 149 -11.29 9.65 17.06
C THR A 149 -10.21 10.48 17.75
N GLY A 150 -9.60 11.41 17.01
CA GLY A 150 -8.73 12.41 17.61
C GLY A 150 -9.42 13.24 18.69
N ASN A 151 -10.73 13.50 18.56
CA ASN A 151 -11.48 14.25 19.57
C ASN A 151 -11.61 13.50 20.89
N ASP A 152 -11.77 12.17 20.84
CA ASP A 152 -11.79 11.33 22.04
C ASP A 152 -10.45 11.39 22.77
N LEU A 153 -9.33 11.36 22.02
CA LEU A 153 -7.99 11.51 22.60
C LEU A 153 -7.77 12.89 23.23
N LEU A 154 -8.24 13.95 22.57
CA LEU A 154 -8.17 15.31 23.12
C LEU A 154 -8.98 15.41 24.43
N ALA A 155 -10.18 14.83 24.46
CA ALA A 155 -11.02 14.79 25.66
C ALA A 155 -10.40 13.96 26.79
N ALA A 156 -9.64 12.92 26.45
CA ALA A 156 -8.86 12.10 27.39
C ALA A 156 -7.54 12.76 27.85
N GLY A 157 -7.25 13.98 27.39
CA GLY A 157 -6.09 14.77 27.84
C GLY A 157 -4.83 14.61 27.00
N VAL A 158 -4.89 13.96 25.83
CA VAL A 158 -3.77 13.95 24.88
C VAL A 158 -3.59 15.36 24.31
N PRO A 159 -2.39 15.96 24.35
CA PRO A 159 -2.17 17.30 23.83
C PRO A 159 -2.47 17.40 22.34
N LYS A 160 -3.15 18.50 21.96
CA LYS A 160 -3.40 18.82 20.55
C LYS A 160 -2.08 18.97 19.80
N GLY A 161 -1.97 18.29 18.66
CA GLY A 161 -0.80 18.35 17.79
C GLY A 161 -0.44 16.96 17.22
N PRO A 162 0.82 16.78 16.76
CA PRO A 162 1.30 15.52 16.17
C PRO A 162 1.08 14.30 17.07
N ALA A 163 1.15 14.48 18.39
CA ALA A 163 0.94 13.45 19.40
C ALA A 163 -0.39 12.68 19.20
N VAL A 164 -1.48 13.35 18.81
CA VAL A 164 -2.77 12.68 18.54
C VAL A 164 -2.63 11.67 17.41
N GLY A 165 -2.00 12.07 16.30
CA GLY A 165 -1.81 11.18 15.15
C GLY A 165 -0.81 10.06 15.42
N GLU A 166 0.23 10.32 16.22
CA GLU A 166 1.18 9.29 16.69
C GLU A 166 0.49 8.25 17.58
N THR A 167 -0.36 8.71 18.52
CA THR A 167 -1.15 7.80 19.38
C THR A 167 -2.14 6.98 18.57
N LEU A 168 -2.88 7.57 17.62
CA LEU A 168 -3.81 6.80 16.77
C LEU A 168 -3.08 5.75 15.95
N ARG A 169 -1.89 6.05 15.41
CA ARG A 169 -1.07 5.06 14.68
C ARG A 169 -0.62 3.93 15.59
N ALA A 170 -0.10 4.25 16.78
CA ALA A 170 0.34 3.24 17.72
C ALA A 170 -0.81 2.37 18.24
N LEU A 171 -2.02 2.92 18.36
CA LEU A 171 -3.23 2.15 18.66
C LEU A 171 -3.63 1.24 17.51
N LEU A 172 -3.60 1.74 16.27
CA LEU A 172 -3.85 0.93 15.08
C LEU A 172 -2.88 -0.26 15.01
N ASP A 173 -1.59 -0.06 15.28
CA ASP A 173 -0.60 -1.13 15.30
C ASP A 173 -0.96 -2.28 16.25
N ARG A 174 -1.57 -1.95 17.41
CA ARG A 174 -2.06 -2.95 18.37
C ARG A 174 -3.35 -3.62 17.92
N VAL A 175 -4.26 -2.86 17.29
CA VAL A 175 -5.52 -3.39 16.75
C VAL A 175 -5.27 -4.33 15.57
N LEU A 176 -4.23 -4.08 14.77
CA LEU A 176 -3.82 -4.97 13.69
C LEU A 176 -3.33 -6.32 14.20
N ASP A 177 -2.68 -6.36 15.38
CA ASP A 177 -2.39 -7.61 16.09
C ASP A 177 -3.67 -8.29 16.59
N ASP A 178 -4.42 -7.56 17.42
CA ASP A 178 -5.62 -8.04 18.09
C ASP A 178 -6.82 -7.11 17.82
N PRO A 179 -7.68 -7.45 16.85
CA PRO A 179 -8.86 -6.66 16.52
C PRO A 179 -9.85 -6.50 17.69
N SER A 180 -9.80 -7.39 18.69
CA SER A 180 -10.67 -7.31 19.88
C SER A 180 -10.36 -6.09 20.76
N LEU A 181 -9.22 -5.44 20.54
CA LEU A 181 -8.83 -4.20 21.20
C LEU A 181 -9.60 -2.98 20.66
N ASN A 182 -10.26 -3.09 19.51
CA ASN A 182 -10.97 -1.97 18.87
C ASN A 182 -12.31 -1.65 19.53
N THR A 183 -12.29 -1.38 20.83
CA THR A 183 -13.42 -0.80 21.56
C THR A 183 -12.99 0.52 22.16
N ARG A 184 -13.94 1.46 22.32
CA ARG A 184 -13.64 2.80 22.83
C ARG A 184 -12.90 2.75 24.16
N GLU A 185 -13.36 1.91 25.08
CA GLU A 185 -12.82 1.77 26.43
C GLU A 185 -11.37 1.25 26.41
N LYS A 186 -11.12 0.14 25.69
CA LYS A 186 -9.78 -0.46 25.59
C LYS A 186 -8.80 0.48 24.91
N LEU A 187 -9.22 1.17 23.85
CA LEU A 187 -8.35 2.10 23.13
C LEU A 187 -7.99 3.33 23.97
N LEU A 188 -8.93 3.87 24.76
CA LEU A 188 -8.63 4.98 25.68
C LEU A 188 -7.72 4.56 26.82
N GLU A 189 -7.90 3.35 27.36
CA GLU A 189 -6.99 2.79 28.37
C GLU A 189 -5.57 2.61 27.80
N LEU A 190 -5.46 2.07 26.59
CA LEU A 190 -4.18 1.94 25.89
C LEU A 190 -3.57 3.32 25.59
N ALA A 191 -4.39 4.30 25.17
CA ALA A 191 -3.96 5.67 24.89
C ALA A 191 -3.29 6.32 26.11
N ALA A 192 -3.86 6.14 27.30
CA ALA A 192 -3.33 6.68 28.55
C ALA A 192 -1.94 6.13 28.92
N ARG A 193 -1.57 4.97 28.37
CA ARG A 193 -0.27 4.30 28.62
C ARG A 193 0.82 4.73 27.65
N PHE A 194 0.49 5.46 26.58
CA PHE A 194 1.51 5.94 25.64
C PHE A 194 2.25 7.16 26.23
N PRO A 195 3.59 7.13 26.27
CA PRO A 195 4.34 8.30 26.68
C PRO A 195 4.14 9.40 25.64
N VAL A 196 3.45 10.47 26.03
CA VAL A 196 3.36 11.67 25.21
C VAL A 196 4.77 12.26 25.14
N SER A 197 5.44 12.12 23.99
CA SER A 197 6.78 12.69 23.79
C SER A 197 6.72 14.20 24.03
N ARG A 198 7.28 14.65 25.16
CA ARG A 198 7.27 16.05 25.58
C ARG A 198 8.22 16.96 24.80
N SER A 199 8.94 16.48 23.78
CA SER A 199 10.00 17.27 23.13
C SER A 199 9.81 17.42 21.62
N ARG A 200 9.41 18.62 21.20
CA ARG A 200 9.99 19.38 20.06
C ARG A 200 9.27 20.71 19.80
N PHE A 201 9.00 21.51 20.84
CA PHE A 201 8.61 22.91 20.63
C PHE A 201 9.35 23.81 21.63
N PRO A 202 10.19 24.75 21.17
CA PRO A 202 10.72 25.78 22.04
C PRO A 202 9.55 26.65 22.52
N ASP A 203 9.49 26.85 23.83
CA ASP A 203 8.54 27.75 24.47
C ASP A 203 8.67 29.17 23.88
N SER A 204 7.70 29.58 23.05
CA SER A 204 7.65 30.92 22.49
C SER A 204 7.18 31.98 23.49
N ARG A 205 7.03 31.65 24.77
CA ARG A 205 6.69 32.60 25.84
C ARG A 205 7.88 32.93 26.74
N ARG A 206 8.93 33.56 26.18
CA ARG A 206 9.91 34.33 27.00
C ARG A 206 10.70 35.37 26.18
N LYS A 207 10.05 36.45 25.78
CA LYS A 207 10.61 37.82 25.79
C LYS A 207 9.45 38.72 26.25
N GLY A 208 9.36 39.17 27.50
CA GLY A 208 10.44 39.72 28.31
C GLY A 208 10.47 41.24 28.10
N ARG A 209 9.49 41.94 28.67
CA ARG A 209 9.57 43.36 29.04
C ARG A 209 10.92 43.64 29.69
N ARG A 210 11.62 44.68 29.22
CA ARG A 210 12.56 45.57 29.93
C ARG A 210 12.60 46.84 29.07
N THR A 211 11.89 47.90 29.50
CA THR A 211 12.40 49.05 30.28
C THR A 211 13.52 49.77 29.55
#